data_AF-A0A835GZ39-F1
#
_entry.id   AF-A0A835GZ39-F1
#
_cell.length_a   1.000
_cell.length_b   1.000
_cell.length_c   1.000
_cell.angle_alpha   90.00
_cell.angle_beta   90.00
_cell.angle_gamma   90.00
#
_symmetry.space_group_name_H-M   'P 1'
#
loop_
_entity.id
_entity.type
_entity.pdbx_description
1 polymer ?
#
loop_
_entity_poly.entity_id
_entity_poly.type
_entity_poly.pdbx_seq_one_letter_code
_entity_poly.pdbx_strand_id
1 'polypeptide(L)'
;MGSLQERITSMKEGSITSIQAVYVPADDLTDPPLATTFARFRCYYRTIKRAGCQRVLAPVNEGPDKLFSYESGIEPMGNAWLQFRIRYYMFALVFVVFDVETVFLYPWAMSFDVLGVSVFIEALIFVLIPIVGSVYAWRKGALEWS
;
A
#
# COMPACT_ATOMS: atom_id res chain seq x y z
N MET A 1 26.21 21.84 33.97
CA MET A 1 25.69 21.31 32.68
C MET A 1 24.97 22.41 31.92
N GLY A 2 25.68 23.30 31.22
CA GLY A 2 25.05 24.45 30.56
C GLY A 2 25.76 24.96 29.31
N SER A 3 26.91 24.38 28.94
CA SER A 3 27.73 24.85 27.81
C SER A 3 27.67 23.96 26.55
N LEU A 4 27.07 22.77 26.63
CA LEU A 4 26.89 21.88 25.46
C LEU A 4 25.50 21.99 24.82
N GLN A 5 24.48 22.43 25.57
CA GLN A 5 23.12 22.64 25.04
C GLN A 5 23.04 23.86 24.10
N GLU A 6 23.89 24.86 24.29
CA GLU A 6 23.84 26.13 23.55
C GLU A 6 24.37 26.03 22.10
N ARG A 7 25.09 24.94 21.76
CA ARG A 7 25.65 24.73 20.42
C ARG A 7 24.66 24.12 19.41
N ILE A 8 23.48 23.67 19.84
CA ILE A 8 22.51 22.99 18.95
C ILE A 8 21.40 23.93 18.45
N THR A 9 21.20 25.12 19.03
CA THR A 9 20.01 25.95 18.71
C THR A 9 20.27 27.17 17.83
N SER A 10 21.47 27.33 17.25
CA SER A 10 21.75 28.47 16.37
C SER A 10 21.99 28.06 14.93
N MET A 11 20.93 28.01 14.12
CA MET A 11 21.03 28.20 12.67
C MET A 11 19.91 29.14 12.20
N LYS A 12 20.36 30.27 11.64
CA LYS A 12 19.59 31.35 11.02
C LYS A 12 19.11 30.89 9.64
N GLU A 13 17.82 31.14 9.37
CA GLU A 13 17.13 31.10 8.08
C GLU A 13 17.24 29.81 7.22
N GLY A 14 16.12 29.08 7.12
CA GLY A 14 15.72 28.46 5.85
C GLY A 14 15.92 26.95 5.66
N SER A 15 15.79 26.10 6.69
CA SER A 15 15.64 24.65 6.46
C SER A 15 14.66 23.98 7.41
N ILE A 16 13.97 22.98 6.87
CA ILE A 16 12.64 22.49 7.24
C ILE A 16 12.66 21.59 8.49
N THR A 17 11.57 21.72 9.24
CA THR A 17 11.13 21.10 10.49
C THR A 17 11.13 19.56 10.58
N SER A 18 11.00 19.05 11.82
CA SER A 18 10.17 17.87 12.18
C SER A 18 10.80 16.48 12.27
N ILE A 19 12.10 16.32 12.53
CA ILE A 19 12.64 15.01 12.93
C ILE A 19 13.50 15.21 14.17
N GLN A 20 12.86 15.09 15.35
CA GLN A 20 13.49 14.33 16.42
C GLN A 20 13.80 12.97 15.82
N ALA A 21 14.97 12.87 15.21
CA ALA A 21 15.64 11.62 15.02
C ALA A 21 15.68 11.07 16.44
N VAL A 22 14.94 9.99 16.68
CA VAL A 22 15.28 9.07 17.75
C VAL A 22 16.79 8.91 17.60
N TYR A 23 17.55 9.44 18.56
CA TYR A 23 19.00 9.31 18.59
C TYR A 23 19.26 7.83 18.84
N VAL A 24 19.17 7.05 17.78
CA VAL A 24 19.61 5.66 17.72
C VAL A 24 21.07 5.77 17.32
N PRO A 25 22.00 5.34 18.18
CA PRO A 25 23.42 5.40 17.88
C PRO A 25 23.69 4.65 16.57
N ALA A 26 24.59 5.17 15.74
CA ALA A 26 24.95 4.61 14.43
C ALA A 26 25.54 3.18 14.47
N ASP A 27 25.57 2.57 15.66
CA ASP A 27 26.12 1.26 15.97
C ASP A 27 25.02 0.22 16.30
N ASP A 28 23.74 0.63 16.34
CA ASP A 28 22.61 -0.26 16.63
C ASP A 28 22.08 -0.94 15.35
N LEU A 29 22.54 -2.17 15.09
CA LEU A 29 22.18 -2.99 13.92
C LEU A 29 20.74 -3.54 13.96
N THR A 30 19.96 -3.18 14.99
CA THR A 30 18.60 -3.69 15.23
C THR A 30 17.51 -2.74 14.73
N ASP A 31 17.87 -1.70 14.00
CA ASP A 31 16.98 -0.67 13.51
C ASP A 31 16.11 -1.17 12.32
N PRO A 32 14.76 -1.21 12.47
CA PRO A 32 13.86 -1.61 11.39
C PRO A 32 14.00 -0.81 10.07
N PRO A 33 14.35 0.50 10.06
CA PRO A 33 14.50 1.25 8.80
C PRO A 33 15.72 0.83 7.96
N LEU A 34 16.84 0.44 8.58
CA LEU A 34 18.04 0.01 7.86
C LEU A 34 17.85 -1.38 7.27
N ALA A 35 17.26 -2.31 8.03
CA ALA A 35 16.90 -3.63 7.53
C ALA A 35 15.89 -3.57 6.36
N THR A 36 14.89 -2.70 6.43
CA THR A 36 13.91 -2.50 5.34
C THR A 36 14.52 -1.80 4.12
N THR A 37 15.42 -0.84 4.33
CA THR A 37 16.16 -0.17 3.25
C THR A 37 17.09 -1.13 2.53
N PHE A 38 17.89 -1.92 3.26
CA PHE A 38 18.74 -2.95 2.67
C PHE A 38 17.94 -4.07 2.00
N ALA A 39 16.80 -4.48 2.57
CA ALA A 39 15.91 -5.44 1.92
C ALA A 39 15.36 -4.92 0.59
N ARG A 40 15.01 -3.63 0.51
CA ARG A 40 14.50 -2.99 -0.71
C ARG A 40 15.58 -2.90 -1.79
N PHE A 41 16.80 -2.49 -1.42
CA PHE A 41 17.95 -2.50 -2.33
C PHE A 41 18.31 -3.90 -2.81
N ARG A 42 18.29 -4.89 -1.91
CA ARG A 42 18.56 -6.30 -2.24
C ARG A 42 17.50 -6.86 -3.20
N CYS A 43 16.24 -6.50 -3.02
CA CYS A 43 15.16 -6.93 -3.90
C CYS A 43 15.29 -6.28 -5.29
N TYR A 44 15.53 -4.98 -5.34
CA TYR A 44 15.72 -4.22 -6.57
C TYR A 44 16.92 -4.73 -7.40
N TYR A 45 18.06 -4.94 -6.73
CA TYR A 45 19.23 -5.53 -7.38
C TYR A 45 18.96 -6.94 -7.92
N ARG A 46 18.21 -7.77 -7.18
CA ARG A 46 17.88 -9.14 -7.58
C ARG A 46 16.91 -9.17 -8.77
N THR A 47 15.92 -8.29 -8.84
CA THR A 47 14.99 -8.20 -9.98
C THR A 47 15.71 -7.72 -11.23
N ILE A 48 16.55 -6.68 -11.13
CA ILE A 48 17.35 -6.19 -12.27
C ILE A 48 18.32 -7.25 -12.76
N LYS A 49 19.07 -7.88 -11.84
CA LYS A 49 20.03 -8.93 -12.21
C LYS A 49 19.32 -10.09 -12.90
N ARG A 50 18.15 -10.51 -12.41
CA ARG A 50 17.36 -11.60 -13.04
C ARG A 50 16.83 -11.21 -14.40
N ALA A 51 16.22 -10.03 -14.53
CA ALA A 51 15.70 -9.55 -15.83
C ALA A 51 16.84 -9.37 -16.84
N GLY A 52 17.98 -8.85 -16.40
CA GLY A 52 19.19 -8.71 -17.22
C GLY A 52 19.76 -10.07 -17.66
N CYS A 53 19.97 -11.00 -16.71
CA CYS A 53 20.41 -12.36 -17.03
C CYS A 53 19.42 -13.08 -17.95
N GLN A 54 18.11 -12.93 -17.73
CA GLN A 54 17.08 -13.51 -18.59
C GLN A 54 17.20 -12.99 -20.02
N ARG A 55 17.35 -11.68 -20.21
CA ARG A 55 17.46 -11.09 -21.53
C ARG A 55 18.71 -11.56 -22.30
N VAL A 56 19.81 -11.85 -21.60
CA VAL A 56 21.07 -12.30 -22.22
C VAL A 56 21.08 -13.81 -22.48
N LEU A 57 20.53 -14.61 -21.57
CA LEU A 57 20.55 -16.07 -21.66
C LEU A 57 19.36 -16.65 -22.44
N ALA A 58 18.24 -15.93 -22.54
CA ALA A 58 17.07 -16.43 -23.22
C ALA A 58 17.30 -16.56 -24.73
N PRO A 59 16.88 -17.67 -25.35
CA PRO A 59 16.93 -17.81 -26.81
C PRO A 59 15.98 -16.80 -27.45
N VAL A 60 16.54 -15.93 -28.28
CA VAL A 60 15.76 -14.99 -29.09
C VAL A 60 15.15 -15.77 -30.25
N ASN A 61 13.82 -15.84 -30.28
CA ASN A 61 13.09 -16.41 -31.40
C ASN A 61 11.86 -15.52 -31.62
N GLU A 62 11.92 -14.75 -32.70
CA GLU A 62 10.94 -13.74 -33.15
C GLU A 62 10.02 -14.30 -34.23
N GLY A 63 9.62 -15.57 -34.12
CA GLY A 63 8.62 -16.14 -35.02
C GLY A 63 7.32 -15.33 -35.00
N PRO A 64 6.66 -15.12 -36.16
CA PRO A 64 5.46 -14.29 -36.26
C PRO A 64 4.36 -14.74 -35.29
N ASP A 65 4.19 -16.05 -35.10
CA ASP A 65 3.20 -16.66 -34.19
C ASP A 65 3.35 -16.24 -32.71
N LYS A 66 4.55 -15.86 -32.27
CA LYS A 66 4.79 -15.43 -30.87
C LYS A 66 4.37 -13.99 -30.61
N LEU A 67 4.23 -13.18 -31.65
CA LEU A 67 3.85 -11.77 -31.55
C LEU A 67 2.33 -11.59 -31.64
N PHE A 68 1.59 -12.63 -32.00
CA PHE A 68 0.14 -12.62 -32.02
C PHE A 68 -0.44 -12.90 -30.63
N SER A 69 -1.64 -12.36 -30.38
CA SER A 69 -2.40 -12.64 -29.16
C SER A 69 -2.87 -14.10 -29.16
N TYR A 70 -2.85 -14.73 -27.98
CA TYR A 70 -3.29 -16.12 -27.85
C TYR A 70 -4.81 -16.21 -27.95
N GLU A 71 -5.30 -16.86 -29.00
CA GLU A 71 -6.73 -17.06 -29.27
C GLU A 71 -7.04 -18.55 -29.56
N SER A 72 -6.39 -19.49 -28.84
CA SER A 72 -6.58 -20.95 -29.06
C SER A 72 -6.34 -21.45 -30.50
N GLY A 73 -5.46 -20.78 -31.25
CA GLY A 73 -5.02 -21.21 -32.59
C GLY A 73 -5.81 -20.62 -33.76
N ILE A 74 -6.74 -19.69 -33.50
CA ILE A 74 -7.39 -18.89 -34.55
C ILE A 74 -6.82 -17.48 -34.60
N GLU A 75 -7.00 -16.79 -35.72
CA GLU A 75 -6.65 -15.37 -35.82
C GLU A 75 -7.62 -14.54 -34.95
N PRO A 76 -7.12 -13.57 -34.17
CA PRO A 76 -7.95 -12.74 -33.31
C PRO A 76 -8.94 -11.94 -34.15
N MET A 77 -10.23 -12.24 -33.97
CA MET A 77 -11.32 -11.67 -34.76
C MET A 77 -12.26 -10.89 -33.85
N GLY A 78 -12.36 -9.58 -34.07
CA GLY A 78 -13.25 -8.68 -33.34
C GLY A 78 -12.53 -7.51 -32.70
N ASN A 79 -13.29 -6.63 -32.07
CA ASN A 79 -12.73 -5.50 -31.33
C ASN A 79 -12.61 -5.86 -29.83
N ALA A 80 -11.52 -5.46 -29.17
CA ALA A 80 -11.25 -5.72 -27.75
C ALA A 80 -12.14 -4.91 -26.77
N TRP A 81 -13.37 -4.56 -27.17
CA TRP A 81 -14.29 -3.77 -26.36
C TRP A 81 -15.19 -4.72 -25.57
N LEU A 82 -14.79 -4.98 -24.33
CA LEU A 82 -15.57 -5.79 -23.41
C LEU A 82 -16.62 -4.94 -22.69
N GLN A 83 -17.87 -5.41 -22.66
CA GLN A 83 -18.92 -4.81 -21.83
C GLN A 83 -18.68 -5.18 -20.36
N PHE A 84 -17.96 -4.32 -19.65
CA PHE A 84 -17.78 -4.47 -18.21
C PHE A 84 -19.12 -4.35 -17.49
N ARG A 85 -19.43 -5.35 -16.66
CA ARG A 85 -20.61 -5.35 -15.81
C ARG A 85 -20.43 -4.31 -14.70
N ILE A 86 -21.48 -3.58 -14.33
CA ILE A 86 -21.44 -2.57 -13.25
C ILE A 86 -21.00 -3.15 -11.89
N ARG A 87 -21.12 -4.46 -11.71
CA ARG A 87 -20.85 -5.17 -10.46
C ARG A 87 -19.41 -5.00 -9.98
N TYR A 88 -18.44 -4.92 -10.89
CA TYR A 88 -17.03 -4.65 -10.53
C TYR A 88 -16.88 -3.32 -9.79
N TYR A 89 -17.63 -2.30 -10.20
CA TYR A 89 -17.63 -0.99 -9.54
C TYR A 89 -18.28 -1.04 -8.16
N MET A 90 -19.35 -1.82 -7.98
CA MET A 90 -20.01 -1.96 -6.68
C MET A 90 -19.06 -2.53 -5.62
N PHE A 91 -18.30 -3.59 -5.96
CA PHE A 91 -17.28 -4.13 -5.06
C PHE A 91 -16.14 -3.15 -4.79
N ALA A 92 -15.66 -2.44 -5.81
CA ALA A 92 -14.60 -1.45 -5.65
C ALA A 92 -15.02 -0.30 -4.73
N LEU A 93 -16.26 0.19 -4.85
CA LEU A 93 -16.78 1.26 -4.01
C LEU A 93 -16.87 0.83 -2.54
N VAL A 94 -17.41 -0.36 -2.27
CA VAL A 94 -17.49 -0.90 -0.90
C VAL A 94 -16.08 -1.10 -0.33
N PHE A 95 -15.15 -1.63 -1.13
CA PHE A 95 -13.75 -1.80 -0.73
C PHE A 95 -13.08 -0.47 -0.35
N VAL A 96 -13.23 0.58 -1.18
CA VAL A 96 -12.62 1.89 -0.90
C VAL A 96 -13.18 2.53 0.37
N VAL A 97 -14.48 2.38 0.64
CA VAL A 97 -15.09 2.89 1.87
C VAL A 97 -14.50 2.19 3.11
N PHE A 98 -14.40 0.86 3.07
CA PHE A 98 -13.78 0.10 4.16
C PHE A 98 -12.28 0.38 4.31
N ASP A 99 -11.55 0.57 3.21
CA ASP A 99 -10.12 0.87 3.24
C ASP A 99 -9.86 2.19 3.97
N VAL A 100 -10.61 3.24 3.60
CA VAL A 100 -10.54 4.56 4.26
C VAL A 100 -10.89 4.47 5.75
N GLU A 101 -11.87 3.64 6.12
CA GLU A 101 -12.22 3.42 7.53
C GLU A 101 -11.05 2.83 8.33
N THR A 102 -10.34 1.84 7.78
CA THR A 102 -9.19 1.24 8.46
C THR A 102 -8.01 2.20 8.63
N VAL A 103 -7.82 3.12 7.68
CA VAL A 103 -6.84 4.21 7.80
C VAL A 103 -7.15 5.12 8.99
N PHE A 104 -8.43 5.40 9.27
CA PHE A 104 -8.84 6.18 10.44
C PHE A 104 -8.73 5.40 11.75
N LEU A 105 -8.96 4.09 11.72
CA LEU A 105 -8.82 3.23 12.91
C LEU A 105 -7.35 3.05 13.34
N TYR A 106 -6.40 3.19 12.42
CA TYR A 106 -4.99 2.93 12.70
C TYR A 106 -4.37 3.90 13.73
N PRO A 107 -4.47 5.24 13.60
CA PRO A 107 -3.98 6.17 14.63
C PRO A 107 -4.71 6.04 15.97
N TRP A 108 -6.01 5.74 15.93
CA TRP A 108 -6.80 5.47 17.13
C TRP A 108 -6.26 4.25 17.89
N ALA A 109 -6.02 3.15 17.19
CA ALA A 109 -5.45 1.93 17.77
C ALA A 109 -4.04 2.16 18.33
N MET A 110 -3.23 3.00 17.68
CA MET A 110 -1.90 3.37 18.18
C MET A 110 -1.94 4.21 19.47
N SER A 111 -3.00 4.98 19.68
CA SER A 111 -3.11 5.94 20.80
C SER A 111 -4.07 5.47 21.90
N PHE A 112 -4.45 4.19 21.89
CA PHE A 112 -5.46 3.64 22.81
C PHE A 112 -5.09 3.79 24.29
N ASP A 113 -3.79 3.76 24.62
CA ASP A 113 -3.32 3.85 26.01
C ASP A 113 -3.55 5.22 26.67
N VAL A 114 -3.73 6.27 25.86
CA VAL A 114 -3.91 7.67 26.34
C VAL A 114 -5.37 8.10 26.24
N LEU A 115 -6.11 7.52 25.29
CA LEU A 115 -7.47 7.88 24.93
C LEU A 115 -8.44 6.95 25.68
N GLY A 116 -8.94 7.40 26.83
CA GLY A 116 -9.82 6.61 27.70
C GLY A 116 -11.11 6.08 27.04
N VAL A 117 -11.96 5.46 27.84
CA VAL A 117 -13.14 4.67 27.40
C VAL A 117 -14.12 5.43 26.48
N SER A 118 -14.18 6.76 26.55
CA SER A 118 -15.02 7.58 25.66
C SER A 118 -14.66 7.40 24.18
N VAL A 119 -13.36 7.41 23.85
CA VAL A 119 -12.88 7.28 22.47
C VAL A 119 -13.05 5.85 21.96
N PHE A 120 -13.07 4.86 22.86
CA PHE A 120 -13.41 3.49 22.50
C PHE A 120 -14.86 3.36 22.02
N ILE A 121 -15.80 4.05 22.68
CA ILE A 121 -17.21 4.04 22.26
C ILE A 121 -17.37 4.73 20.90
N GLU A 122 -16.66 5.84 20.67
CA GLU A 122 -16.66 6.53 19.38
C GLU A 122 -16.13 5.65 18.24
N ALA A 123 -15.02 4.94 18.47
CA ALA A 123 -14.47 3.98 17.50
C ALA A 123 -15.42 2.80 17.25
N LEU A 124 -16.09 2.29 18.28
CA LEU A 124 -17.09 1.23 18.13
C LEU A 124 -18.26 1.69 17.24
N ILE A 125 -18.78 2.89 17.46
CA ILE A 125 -19.85 3.46 16.65
C ILE A 125 -19.36 3.68 15.21
N PHE A 126 -18.13 4.16 15.04
CA PHE A 126 -17.51 4.38 13.74
C PHE A 126 -17.43 3.09 12.91
N VAL A 127 -17.10 1.95 13.54
CA VAL A 127 -17.06 0.63 12.89
C VAL A 127 -18.45 0.07 12.60
N LEU A 128 -19.42 0.30 13.48
CA LEU A 128 -20.77 -0.26 13.32
C LEU A 128 -21.53 0.36 12.14
N ILE A 129 -21.34 1.64 11.85
CA ILE A 129 -22.02 2.35 10.75
C ILE A 129 -21.78 1.69 9.37
N PRO A 130 -20.53 1.50 8.91
CA PRO A 130 -20.21 0.87 7.62
C PRO A 130 -20.55 -0.62 7.59
N ILE A 131 -20.49 -1.33 8.73
CA ILE A 131 -20.99 -2.71 8.82
C ILE A 131 -22.48 -2.76 8.49
N VAL A 132 -23.29 -1.88 9.09
CA VAL A 132 -24.73 -1.81 8.81
C VAL A 132 -24.99 -1.43 7.35
N GLY A 133 -24.24 -0.49 6.78
CA GLY A 133 -24.31 -0.12 5.37
C GLY A 133 -23.99 -1.30 4.44
N SER A 134 -23.03 -2.12 4.81
CA SER A 134 -22.60 -3.28 4.02
C SER A 134 -23.57 -4.45 4.12
N VAL A 135 -24.14 -4.69 5.30
CA VAL A 135 -25.25 -5.64 5.46
C VAL A 135 -26.45 -5.20 4.62
N TYR A 136 -26.75 -3.90 4.59
CA TYR A 136 -27.82 -3.37 3.73
C TYR A 136 -27.53 -3.58 2.23
N ALA A 137 -26.31 -3.30 1.78
CA ALA A 137 -25.88 -3.54 0.40
C ALA A 137 -25.96 -5.03 0.03
N TRP A 138 -25.59 -5.92 0.95
CA TRP A 138 -25.70 -7.36 0.76
C TRP A 138 -27.16 -7.80 0.64
N ARG A 139 -28.04 -7.33 1.53
CA ARG A 139 -29.48 -7.62 1.45
C ARG A 139 -30.14 -7.14 0.16
N LYS A 140 -29.59 -6.13 -0.50
CA LYS A 140 -30.04 -5.61 -1.80
C LYS A 140 -29.51 -6.40 -3.00
N GLY A 141 -28.68 -7.43 -2.78
CA GLY A 141 -28.07 -8.21 -3.85
C GLY A 141 -26.98 -7.45 -4.63
N ALA A 142 -26.53 -6.29 -4.15
CA ALA A 142 -25.51 -5.49 -4.84
C ALA A 142 -24.13 -6.18 -4.90
N LEU A 143 -23.92 -7.16 -4.02
CA LEU A 143 -22.70 -7.94 -3.86
C LEU A 143 -22.84 -9.37 -4.41
N GLU A 144 -23.89 -9.69 -5.18
CA GLU A 144 -24.10 -11.03 -5.71
C GLU A 144 -23.39 -11.24 -7.07
N TRP A 145 -22.64 -12.33 -7.15
CA TRP A 145 -21.96 -12.79 -8.37
C TRP A 145 -22.76 -13.94 -9.00
N SER A 146 -23.72 -13.60 -9.85
CA SER A 146 -24.55 -14.52 -10.64
C SER A 146 -24.61 -14.16 -12.11
#